data_AF-A0A443SWD9-F1
#
_entry.id   AF-A0A443SWD9-F1
#
_cell.length_a   1.000
_cell.length_b   1.000
_cell.length_c   1.000
_cell.angle_alpha   90.00
_cell.angle_beta   90.00
_cell.angle_gamma   90.00
#
_symmetry.space_group_name_H-M   'P 1'
#
loop_
_entity.id
_entity.type
_entity.pdbx_description
1 polymer ?
#
loop_
_entity_poly.entity_id
_entity_poly.type
_entity_poly.pdbx_seq_one_letter_code
_entity_poly.pdbx_strand_id
1 'polypeptide(L)'
;MITNKRVEKPLFITIIANVEYKFLARSNKRKYCVFFDIFASYVELCFEFAVKPKGVSIISPNVTLKAGKKIDALCKSWGSKPAAKIMWTLNNKEILRTRLVPSPLSAILHTHH
;
A
#
# COMPACT_ATOMS: atom_id res chain seq x y z
N MET A 1 3.66 14.02 -72.78
CA MET A 1 3.52 12.56 -72.58
C MET A 1 3.82 12.26 -71.12
N ILE A 2 2.92 11.51 -70.48
CA ILE A 2 2.81 11.32 -69.04
C ILE A 2 3.98 10.47 -68.51
N THR A 3 4.68 10.93 -67.47
CA THR A 3 5.71 10.14 -66.78
C THR A 3 5.05 9.09 -65.90
N ASN A 4 5.37 7.83 -66.16
CA ASN A 4 4.85 6.68 -65.44
C ASN A 4 5.54 6.59 -64.06
N LYS A 5 4.92 7.15 -63.01
CA LYS A 5 5.37 6.91 -61.63
C LYS A 5 4.90 5.52 -61.20
N ARG A 6 5.85 4.57 -61.19
CA ARG A 6 5.66 3.24 -60.60
C ARG A 6 5.49 3.42 -59.08
N VAL A 7 4.26 3.28 -58.60
CA VAL A 7 3.95 3.21 -57.17
C VAL A 7 4.39 1.83 -56.67
N GLU A 8 5.54 1.74 -56.03
CA GLU A 8 5.94 0.54 -55.27
C GLU A 8 4.95 0.37 -54.11
N LYS A 9 4.12 -0.67 -54.18
CA LYS A 9 3.27 -1.08 -53.06
C LYS A 9 4.20 -1.57 -51.94
N PRO A 10 4.13 -1.01 -50.72
CA PRO A 10 4.92 -1.55 -49.62
C PRO A 10 4.43 -2.96 -49.34
N LEU A 11 5.35 -3.93 -49.44
CA LEU A 11 5.12 -5.29 -49.00
C LEU A 11 5.01 -5.24 -47.47
N PHE A 12 3.79 -5.33 -46.93
CA PHE A 12 3.58 -5.45 -45.49
C PHE A 12 4.03 -6.85 -45.05
N ILE A 13 5.30 -6.97 -44.67
CA ILE A 13 5.83 -8.19 -44.07
C ILE A 13 5.35 -8.22 -42.61
N THR A 14 4.34 -9.03 -42.31
CA THR A 14 3.91 -9.26 -40.93
C THR A 14 4.86 -10.25 -40.26
N ILE A 15 5.88 -9.75 -39.56
CA ILE A 15 6.74 -10.59 -38.73
C ILE A 15 5.97 -10.93 -37.45
N ILE A 16 5.38 -12.12 -37.39
CA ILE A 16 4.84 -12.67 -36.14
C ILE A 16 6.04 -13.18 -35.34
N ALA A 17 6.62 -12.32 -34.52
CA ALA A 17 7.57 -12.76 -33.51
C ALA A 17 6.79 -13.54 -32.44
N ASN A 18 7.15 -14.80 -32.20
CA ASN A 18 6.73 -15.51 -30.99
C ASN A 18 7.37 -14.79 -29.80
N VAL A 19 6.65 -13.85 -29.20
CA VAL A 19 7.10 -13.15 -28.00
C VAL A 19 6.91 -14.09 -26.82
N GLU A 20 8.02 -14.60 -26.30
CA GLU A 20 8.03 -15.32 -25.04
C GLU A 20 7.80 -14.29 -23.92
N TYR A 21 6.60 -14.32 -23.32
CA TYR A 21 6.27 -13.44 -22.21
C TYR A 21 6.99 -13.96 -20.96
N LYS A 22 7.75 -13.10 -20.28
CA LYS A 22 8.34 -13.43 -18.99
C LYS A 22 7.65 -12.63 -17.89
N PHE A 23 6.68 -13.24 -17.23
CA PHE A 23 6.05 -12.63 -16.07
C PHE A 23 7.04 -12.62 -14.90
N LEU A 24 7.55 -11.45 -14.56
CA LEU A 24 8.29 -11.24 -13.33
C LEU A 24 7.33 -10.62 -12.31
N ALA A 25 6.96 -11.38 -11.28
CA ALA A 25 6.17 -10.88 -10.17
C ALA A 25 7.10 -10.50 -9.01
N ARG A 26 7.25 -9.20 -8.72
CA ARG A 26 7.97 -8.75 -7.52
C ARG A 26 6.98 -8.46 -6.41
N SER A 27 6.79 -9.44 -5.53
CA SER A 27 5.98 -9.27 -4.33
C SER A 27 6.79 -8.55 -3.25
N ASN A 28 6.44 -7.30 -2.95
CA ASN A 28 6.82 -6.65 -1.70
C ASN A 28 5.60 -6.70 -0.77
N LYS A 29 5.81 -6.74 0.54
CA LYS A 29 4.76 -6.79 1.56
C LYS A 29 3.66 -5.74 1.37
N ARG A 30 3.73 -4.70 0.52
CA ARG A 30 2.66 -3.70 0.31
C ARG A 30 2.24 -3.46 -1.15
N LYS A 31 2.97 -3.99 -2.14
CA LYS A 31 2.77 -3.68 -3.56
C LYS A 31 2.86 -4.96 -4.38
N TYR A 32 1.87 -5.18 -5.22
CA TYR A 32 1.92 -6.21 -6.24
C TYR A 32 2.14 -5.53 -7.58
N CYS A 33 3.36 -5.63 -8.11
CA CYS A 33 3.71 -5.02 -9.38
C CYS A 33 3.91 -6.11 -10.44
N VAL A 34 3.26 -5.93 -11.59
CA VAL A 34 3.40 -6.78 -12.77
C VAL A 34 4.18 -5.99 -13.80
N PHE A 35 5.23 -6.61 -14.33
CA PHE A 35 6.06 -6.05 -15.39
C PHE A 35 5.66 -6.67 -16.73
N PHE A 36 5.33 -5.83 -17.70
CA PHE A 36 5.07 -6.25 -19.07
C PHE A 36 6.19 -5.75 -19.96
N ASP A 37 6.94 -6.67 -20.55
CA ASP A 37 7.91 -6.38 -21.59
C ASP A 37 7.21 -6.49 -22.96
N ILE A 38 6.59 -5.40 -23.41
CA ILE A 38 5.93 -5.34 -24.73
C ILE A 38 6.69 -4.32 -25.59
N PHE A 39 7.33 -4.79 -26.67
CA PHE A 39 8.05 -3.98 -27.67
C PHE A 39 8.99 -2.92 -27.06
N ALA A 40 10.00 -3.35 -26.30
CA ALA A 40 11.04 -2.49 -25.70
C ALA A 40 10.51 -1.34 -24.80
N SER A 41 9.21 -1.35 -24.47
CA SER A 41 8.58 -0.39 -23.55
C SER A 41 8.21 -1.12 -22.28
N TYR A 42 8.83 -0.71 -21.17
CA TYR A 42 8.59 -1.26 -19.85
C TYR A 42 7.33 -0.64 -19.25
N VAL A 43 6.29 -1.44 -19.01
CA VAL A 43 5.08 -1.01 -18.32
C VAL A 43 4.99 -1.71 -16.96
N GLU A 44 4.99 -0.90 -15.89
CA GLU A 44 4.81 -1.36 -14.51
C GLU A 44 3.38 -1.10 -14.04
N LEU A 45 2.65 -2.17 -13.73
CA LEU A 45 1.31 -2.10 -13.14
C LEU A 45 1.39 -2.49 -11.66
N CYS A 46 1.31 -1.51 -10.77
CA CYS A 46 1.33 -1.75 -9.32
C CYS A 46 -0.06 -1.60 -8.69
N PHE A 47 -0.44 -2.60 -7.90
CA PHE A 47 -1.61 -2.57 -7.05
C PHE A 47 -1.22 -2.38 -5.59
N GLU A 48 -1.85 -1.40 -4.93
CA GLU A 48 -1.79 -1.20 -3.50
C GLU A 48 -3.13 -1.60 -2.87
N PHE A 49 -3.08 -2.42 -1.82
CA PHE A 49 -4.28 -2.89 -1.12
C PHE A 49 -4.27 -2.41 0.32
N ALA A 50 -5.40 -1.81 0.73
CA ALA A 50 -5.63 -1.34 2.09
C ALA A 50 -6.49 -2.35 2.87
N VAL A 51 -6.00 -2.75 4.05
CA VAL A 51 -6.69 -3.65 4.98
C VAL A 51 -7.09 -2.83 6.20
N LYS A 52 -8.40 -2.80 6.47
CA LYS A 52 -8.94 -2.20 7.70
C LYS A 52 -8.43 -2.97 8.93
N PRO A 53 -8.35 -2.34 10.10
CA PRO A 53 -7.97 -3.04 11.33
C PRO A 53 -8.86 -4.28 11.54
N LYS A 54 -8.23 -5.42 11.82
CA LYS A 54 -8.95 -6.65 12.15
C LYS A 54 -9.63 -6.54 13.51
N GLY A 55 -9.05 -5.77 14.43
CA GLY A 55 -9.61 -5.51 15.74
C GLY A 55 -9.05 -4.27 16.40
N VAL A 56 -9.83 -3.74 17.33
CA VAL A 56 -9.53 -2.57 18.16
C VAL A 56 -9.97 -2.88 19.59
N SER A 57 -9.17 -2.47 20.57
CA SER A 57 -9.47 -2.60 21.99
C SER A 57 -9.04 -1.35 22.73
N ILE A 58 -9.90 -0.87 23.63
CA ILE A 58 -9.60 0.22 24.55
C ILE A 58 -9.32 -0.40 25.92
N ILE A 59 -8.15 -0.11 26.46
CA ILE A 59 -7.70 -0.56 27.77
C ILE A 59 -7.65 0.67 28.66
N SER A 60 -8.42 0.65 29.74
CA SER A 60 -8.45 1.69 30.77
C SER A 60 -8.24 1.06 32.14
N PRO A 61 -7.71 1.83 33.12
CA PRO A 61 -7.59 1.36 34.49
C PRO A 61 -8.99 1.13 35.10
N ASN A 62 -9.15 0.01 35.79
CA ASN A 62 -10.37 -0.31 36.54
C ASN A 62 -10.36 0.42 37.89
N VAL A 63 -10.52 1.74 37.85
CA VAL A 63 -10.52 2.61 39.03
C VAL A 63 -11.74 3.51 39.02
N THR A 64 -12.25 3.85 40.21
CA THR A 64 -13.33 4.83 40.34
C THR A 64 -12.84 6.19 39.84
N LEU A 65 -13.55 6.74 38.86
CA LEU A 65 -13.27 8.05 38.32
C LEU A 65 -13.55 9.11 39.37
N LYS A 66 -12.55 9.96 39.66
CA LYS A 66 -12.68 11.10 40.56
C LYS A 66 -12.52 12.39 39.78
N ALA A 67 -13.40 13.35 40.03
CA ALA A 67 -13.32 14.67 39.41
C ALA A 67 -11.93 15.29 39.63
N GLY A 68 -11.39 15.92 38.57
CA GLY A 68 -10.06 16.55 38.59
C GLY A 68 -8.87 15.59 38.43
N LYS A 69 -9.06 14.27 38.52
CA LYS A 69 -7.99 13.29 38.26
C LYS A 69 -7.92 12.92 36.78
N LYS A 70 -6.70 12.86 36.25
CA LYS A 70 -6.43 12.34 34.91
C LYS A 70 -6.32 10.82 34.97
N ILE A 71 -6.78 10.16 33.92
CA ILE A 71 -6.61 8.72 33.70
C ILE A 71 -5.91 8.51 32.36
N ASP A 72 -5.08 7.49 32.29
CA ASP A 72 -4.48 7.06 31.03
C ASP A 72 -5.34 5.95 30.42
N ALA A 73 -5.64 6.07 29.13
CA ALA A 73 -6.32 5.05 28.34
C ALA A 73 -5.48 4.70 27.11
N LEU A 74 -5.44 3.42 26.76
CA LEU A 74 -4.69 2.91 25.63
C LEU A 74 -5.63 2.34 24.57
N CYS A 75 -5.44 2.75 23.32
CA CYS A 75 -6.14 2.16 22.19
C CYS A 75 -5.15 1.26 21.45
N LYS A 76 -5.46 -0.03 21.40
CA LYS A 76 -4.69 -1.04 20.69
C LYS A 76 -5.44 -1.45 19.43
N SER A 77 -4.82 -1.31 18.27
CA SER A 77 -5.33 -1.80 16.99
C SER A 77 -4.37 -2.82 16.37
N TRP A 78 -4.89 -3.80 15.61
CA TRP A 78 -4.06 -4.81 14.94
C TRP A 78 -4.66 -5.28 13.63
N GLY A 79 -3.82 -5.88 12.78
CA GLY A 79 -4.22 -6.45 11.50
C GLY A 79 -4.51 -5.43 10.40
N SER A 80 -4.24 -4.14 10.61
CA SER A 80 -4.38 -3.11 9.57
C SER A 80 -3.15 -3.06 8.68
N LYS A 81 -3.36 -2.63 7.43
CA LYS A 81 -2.28 -2.37 6.49
C LYS A 81 -2.72 -1.28 5.49
N PRO A 82 -2.12 -0.09 5.47
CA PRO A 82 -1.03 0.39 6.34
C PRO A 82 -1.43 0.49 7.83
N ALA A 83 -0.50 0.92 8.68
CA ALA A 83 -0.77 1.12 10.11
C ALA A 83 -1.99 2.04 10.30
N ALA A 84 -2.89 1.69 11.22
CA ALA A 84 -4.12 2.42 11.44
C ALA A 84 -3.86 3.82 11.99
N LYS A 85 -4.60 4.81 11.48
CA LYS A 85 -4.65 6.14 12.10
C LYS A 85 -5.60 6.08 13.29
N ILE A 86 -5.08 6.30 14.49
CA ILE A 86 -5.87 6.31 15.73
C ILE A 86 -6.17 7.78 16.10
N MET A 87 -7.43 8.09 16.36
CA MET A 87 -7.89 9.41 16.78
C MET A 87 -8.80 9.25 18.01
N TRP A 88 -8.54 10.05 19.04
CA TRP A 88 -9.32 10.03 20.28
C TRP A 88 -10.28 11.21 20.31
N THR A 89 -11.54 10.96 20.61
CA THR A 89 -12.56 12.00 20.79
C THR A 89 -13.27 11.83 22.12
N LEU A 90 -13.58 12.94 22.77
CA LEU A 90 -14.40 13.00 23.97
C LEU A 90 -15.47 14.07 23.73
N ASN A 91 -16.75 13.70 23.83
CA ASN A 91 -17.88 14.60 23.57
C ASN A 91 -17.74 15.34 22.23
N ASN A 92 -17.38 14.60 21.18
CA ASN A 92 -17.15 15.10 19.81
C ASN A 92 -15.98 16.09 19.64
N LYS A 93 -15.14 16.26 20.68
CA LYS A 93 -13.91 17.06 20.60
C LYS A 93 -12.70 16.15 20.56
N GLU A 94 -11.76 16.45 19.68
CA GLU A 94 -10.51 15.70 19.58
C GLU A 94 -9.64 15.91 20.83
N ILE A 95 -9.09 14.81 21.35
CA ILE A 95 -8.15 14.86 22.46
C ILE A 95 -6.75 15.10 21.89
N LEU A 96 -6.20 16.29 22.15
CA LEU A 96 -4.89 16.70 21.62
C LEU A 96 -3.70 16.01 22.31
N ARG A 97 -3.87 15.60 23.58
CA ARG A 97 -2.80 14.93 24.35
C ARG A 97 -2.85 13.41 24.14
N THR A 98 -2.42 12.98 22.96
CA THR A 98 -2.29 11.55 22.63
C THR A 98 -0.86 11.24 22.24
N ARG A 99 -0.42 10.00 22.49
CA ARG A 99 0.88 9.49 22.05
C ARG A 99 0.70 8.11 21.46
N LEU A 100 1.29 7.90 20.28
CA LEU A 100 1.37 6.57 19.68
C LEU A 100 2.44 5.78 20.44
N VAL A 101 2.05 4.63 20.98
CA VAL A 101 2.98 3.69 21.61
C VAL A 101 3.25 2.58 20.58
N PRO A 102 4.48 2.41 20.10
CA PRO A 102 4.82 1.31 19.20
C PRO A 102 4.54 -0.03 19.87
N SER A 103 4.08 -1.01 19.08
CA SER A 103 4.00 -2.39 19.58
C SER A 103 5.42 -2.85 19.99
N PRO A 104 5.60 -3.53 21.14
CA PRO A 104 6.90 -4.08 21.52
C PRO A 104 7.51 -4.96 20.42
N LEU A 105 6.67 -5.68 19.67
CA LEU A 105 7.08 -6.50 18.53
C LEU A 105 7.62 -5.67 17.35
N SER A 106 7.20 -4.42 17.20
CA SER A 106 7.73 -3.52 16.15
C SER A 106 9.12 -3.00 16.46
N ALA A 107 9.48 -2.81 17.73
CA ALA A 107 10.82 -2.37 18.14
C ALA A 107 11.90 -3.44 17.90
N ILE A 108 11.53 -4.72 18.00
CA ILE A 108 12.44 -5.85 17.78
C ILE A 108 12.81 -6.01 16.29
N LEU A 109 11.91 -5.63 15.38
CA LEU A 109 12.17 -5.70 13.92
C LEU A 109 13.13 -4.61 13.40
N HIS A 110 13.46 -3.60 14.21
CA HIS A 110 14.34 -2.50 13.80
C HIS A 110 15.78 -2.61 14.34
N THR A 111 16.14 -3.70 15.03
CA THR A 111 17.47 -3.86 15.67
C THR A 111 18.39 -4.89 15.00
N HIS A 112 18.02 -5.40 13.81
CA HIS A 112 18.92 -6.21 12.97
C HIS A 112 19.18 -5.50 11.64
N HIS A 113 20.15 -4.59 11.63
CA HIS A 113 20.93 -4.27 10.44
C HIS A 113 22.26 -3.61 10.79
#